data_AF-A0A416C4U8-F1
#
_entry.id   AF-A0A416C4U8-F1
#
_cell.length_a   1.000
_cell.length_b   1.000
_cell.length_c   1.000
_cell.angle_alpha   90.00
_cell.angle_beta   90.00
_cell.angle_gamma   90.00
#
_symmetry.space_group_name_H-M   'P 1'
#
loop_
_entity.id
_entity.type
_entity.pdbx_description
1 polymer ?
#
loop_
_entity_poly.entity_id
_entity_poly.type
_entity_poly.pdbx_seq_one_letter_code
_entity_poly.pdbx_strand_id
1 'polypeptide(L)'
;MTITEKEFTKMERAIQNCDYDLDGWFPSIDDLDRFVYPNKEKYFVFILFLLEKSKTMSLTSEQQEAKKELQKIAYELEIKEGDGP
;
A
#
# COMPACT_ATOMS: atom_id res chain seq x y z
N MET A 1 12.60 1.75 -8.67
CA MET A 1 11.58 1.32 -9.65
C MET A 1 10.55 2.45 -9.74
N THR A 2 10.28 3.00 -10.92
CA THR A 2 9.29 4.09 -11.08
C THR A 2 7.99 3.50 -11.57
N ILE A 3 6.90 3.70 -10.82
CA ILE A 3 5.56 3.20 -11.16
C ILE A 3 5.14 3.79 -12.51
N THR A 4 4.63 2.95 -13.41
CA THR A 4 4.08 3.44 -14.67
C THR A 4 2.67 3.97 -14.46
N GLU A 5 2.30 5.00 -15.22
CA GLU A 5 0.98 5.64 -15.17
C GLU A 5 -0.18 4.63 -15.31
N LYS A 6 0.03 3.57 -16.11
CA LYS A 6 -0.95 2.49 -16.32
C LYS A 6 -1.15 1.59 -15.10
N GLU A 7 -0.09 1.32 -14.34
CA GLU A 7 -0.16 0.55 -13.09
C GLU A 7 -0.88 1.36 -12.02
N PHE A 8 -0.57 2.66 -11.96
CA PHE A 8 -1.25 3.62 -11.11
C PHE A 8 -2.76 3.68 -11.42
N THR A 9 -3.18 3.83 -12.68
CA THR A 9 -4.61 3.87 -13.06
C THR A 9 -5.36 2.58 -12.73
N LYS A 10 -4.72 1.41 -12.85
CA LYS A 10 -5.35 0.14 -12.46
C LYS A 10 -5.56 0.04 -10.96
N MET A 11 -4.57 0.47 -10.18
CA MET A 11 -4.69 0.55 -8.73
C MET A 11 -5.74 1.58 -8.33
N GLU A 12 -5.72 2.76 -8.94
CA GLU A 12 -6.69 3.83 -8.73
C GLU A 12 -8.11 3.34 -9.01
N ARG A 13 -8.37 2.60 -10.10
CA ARG A 13 -9.69 2.01 -10.36
C ARG A 13 -10.09 0.93 -9.35
N ALA A 14 -9.14 0.12 -8.87
CA ALA A 14 -9.43 -0.87 -7.84
C ALA A 14 -9.79 -0.20 -6.51
N ILE A 15 -9.14 0.92 -6.21
CA ILE A 15 -9.40 1.72 -5.01
C ILE A 15 -10.65 2.56 -5.17
N GLN A 16 -10.92 3.20 -6.31
CA GLN A 16 -12.11 4.02 -6.61
C GLN A 16 -13.41 3.22 -6.64
N ASN A 17 -13.35 1.91 -6.89
CA ASN A 17 -14.51 1.02 -6.67
C ASN A 17 -14.81 0.79 -5.18
N CYS A 18 -13.90 1.20 -4.29
CA CYS A 18 -14.17 1.44 -2.90
C CYS A 18 -14.30 2.97 -2.74
N ASP A 19 -15.35 3.49 -2.11
CA ASP A 19 -15.61 4.95 -2.05
C ASP A 19 -14.59 5.75 -1.19
N TYR A 20 -13.27 5.57 -1.38
CA TYR A 20 -12.23 6.25 -0.64
C TYR A 20 -11.70 7.45 -1.43
N ASP A 21 -11.86 8.63 -0.84
CA ASP A 21 -11.17 9.83 -1.30
C ASP A 21 -9.67 9.63 -1.10
N LEU A 22 -8.95 9.36 -2.19
CA LEU A 22 -7.52 9.09 -2.16
C LEU A 22 -6.71 10.34 -1.83
N ASP A 23 -7.29 11.54 -1.87
CA ASP A 23 -6.59 12.75 -1.46
C ASP A 23 -6.56 12.83 0.07
N GLY A 24 -5.36 12.82 0.65
CA GLY A 24 -5.19 12.85 2.10
C GLY A 24 -5.61 11.58 2.88
N TRP A 25 -6.10 10.52 2.23
CA TRP A 25 -6.37 9.24 2.90
C TRP A 25 -5.13 8.35 3.05
N PHE A 26 -5.08 7.63 4.17
CA PHE A 26 -4.12 6.56 4.48
C PHE A 26 -4.86 5.47 5.28
N PRO A 27 -4.62 4.18 5.02
CA PRO A 27 -5.42 3.11 5.62
C PRO A 27 -5.21 2.97 7.13
N SER A 28 -6.25 2.49 7.81
CA SER A 28 -6.14 1.92 9.15
C SER A 28 -5.66 0.45 9.09
N ILE A 29 -5.55 -0.21 10.24
CA ILE A 29 -5.26 -1.66 10.29
C ILE A 29 -6.41 -2.49 9.73
N ASP A 30 -7.64 -2.17 10.10
CA ASP A 30 -8.84 -2.87 9.60
C ASP A 30 -8.94 -2.82 8.07
N ASP A 31 -8.51 -1.71 7.49
CA ASP A 31 -8.37 -1.52 6.04
C ASP A 31 -7.36 -2.52 5.44
N LEU A 32 -6.18 -2.67 6.05
CA LEU A 32 -5.18 -3.63 5.57
C LEU A 32 -5.71 -5.06 5.55
N ASP A 33 -6.44 -5.47 6.60
CA ASP A 33 -7.06 -6.81 6.69
C ASP A 33 -8.07 -7.06 5.57
N ARG A 34 -8.82 -6.03 5.19
CA ARG A 34 -9.86 -6.13 4.16
C ARG A 34 -9.29 -6.22 2.75
N PHE A 35 -8.27 -5.43 2.42
CA PHE A 35 -7.78 -5.36 1.03
C PHE A 35 -6.31 -5.73 0.84
N VAL A 36 -5.40 -5.41 1.76
CA VAL A 36 -3.97 -5.71 1.56
C VAL A 36 -3.70 -7.18 1.76
N TYR A 37 -4.03 -7.74 2.93
CA TYR A 37 -3.66 -9.11 3.27
C TYR A 37 -4.15 -10.18 2.28
N PRO A 38 -5.40 -10.13 1.77
CA PRO A 38 -5.89 -11.14 0.83
C PRO A 38 -5.11 -11.20 -0.49
N ASN A 39 -4.43 -10.12 -0.89
CA ASN A 39 -3.76 -10.01 -2.18
C ASN A 39 -2.40 -9.28 -2.09
N LYS A 40 -1.70 -9.38 -0.96
CA LYS A 40 -0.53 -8.53 -0.65
C LYS A 40 0.57 -8.57 -1.72
N GLU A 41 0.79 -9.72 -2.33
CA GLU A 41 1.76 -9.92 -3.43
C GLU A 41 1.37 -9.14 -4.70
N LYS A 42 0.08 -9.06 -5.03
CA LYS A 42 -0.43 -8.30 -6.19
C LYS A 42 -0.47 -6.80 -5.94
N TYR A 43 -0.44 -6.38 -4.68
CA TYR A 43 -0.53 -4.99 -4.25
C TYR A 43 0.80 -4.40 -3.81
N PHE A 44 1.92 -5.07 -4.05
CA PHE A 44 3.24 -4.58 -3.64
C PHE A 44 3.51 -3.14 -4.09
N VAL A 45 3.23 -2.82 -5.36
CA VAL A 45 3.38 -1.45 -5.90
C VAL A 45 2.48 -0.44 -5.19
N PHE A 46 1.26 -0.83 -4.82
CA PHE A 46 0.35 0.01 -4.05
C PHE A 46 0.82 0.24 -2.61
N ILE A 47 1.36 -0.80 -1.97
CA ILE A 47 1.95 -0.71 -0.65
C ILE A 47 3.12 0.29 -0.67
N LEU A 48 4.01 0.21 -1.67
CA LEU A 48 5.10 1.18 -1.83
C LEU A 48 4.59 2.61 -2.07
N PHE A 49 3.54 2.78 -2.88
CA PHE A 49 2.91 4.07 -3.09
C PHE A 49 2.36 4.69 -1.80
N LEU A 50 1.62 3.91 -1.00
CA LEU A 50 1.11 4.36 0.30
C LEU A 50 2.26 4.78 1.21
N LEU A 51 3.32 3.97 1.30
CA LEU A 51 4.51 4.27 2.10
C LEU A 51 5.20 5.56 1.67
N GLU A 52 5.30 5.82 0.36
CA GLU A 52 5.87 7.06 -0.16
C GLU A 52 5.01 8.28 0.22
N LYS A 53 3.70 8.21 -0.02
CA LYS A 53 2.75 9.25 0.34
C LYS A 53 2.78 9.56 1.84
N SER A 54 2.96 8.54 2.67
CA SER A 54 3.03 8.67 4.14
C SER A 54 4.18 9.56 4.65
N LYS A 55 5.17 9.89 3.81
CA LYS A 55 6.30 10.76 4.19
C LYS A 55 5.90 12.22 4.35
N THR A 56 4.85 12.65 3.65
CA THR A 56 4.37 14.04 3.65
C THR A 56 3.05 14.21 4.41
N MET A 57 2.43 13.10 4.85
CA MET A 57 1.17 13.11 5.59
C MET A 57 1.38 13.14 7.10
N SER A 58 0.46 13.81 7.81
CA SER A 58 0.31 13.65 9.26
C SER A 58 -0.61 12.46 9.54
N LEU A 59 -0.06 11.39 10.11
CA LEU A 59 -0.80 10.16 10.39
C LEU A 59 -1.28 10.11 11.86
N THR A 60 -2.50 9.61 12.07
CA THR A 60 -2.99 9.24 13.40
C THR A 60 -2.21 8.05 13.98
N SER A 61 -2.34 7.78 15.27
CA SER A 61 -1.68 6.63 15.91
C SER A 61 -2.04 5.30 15.25
N GLU A 62 -3.31 5.10 14.89
CA GLU A 62 -3.80 3.92 14.19
C GLU A 62 -3.21 3.80 12.78
N GLN A 63 -3.13 4.90 12.04
CA GLN A 63 -2.50 4.93 10.71
C GLN A 63 -0.98 4.71 10.78
N GLN A 64 -0.33 5.11 11.88
CA GLN A 64 1.07 4.79 12.11
C GLN A 64 1.30 3.29 12.33
N GLU A 65 0.37 2.60 12.98
CA GLU A 65 0.40 1.14 13.10
C GLU A 65 0.22 0.47 11.73
N ALA A 66 -0.76 0.92 10.94
CA ALA A 66 -0.93 0.47 9.57
C ALA A 66 0.31 0.70 8.70
N LYS A 67 0.96 1.86 8.86
CA LYS A 67 2.23 2.15 8.18
C LYS A 67 3.33 1.15 8.55
N LYS A 68 3.48 0.81 9.84
CA LYS A 68 4.47 -0.18 10.28
C LYS A 68 4.19 -1.56 9.66
N GLU A 69 2.93 -1.97 9.59
CA GLU A 69 2.59 -3.26 8.99
C GLU A 69 2.81 -3.27 7.47
N LEU A 70 2.46 -2.18 6.77
CA LEU A 70 2.78 -2.00 5.35
C LEU A 70 4.30 -2.07 5.08
N GLN A 71 5.13 -1.48 5.95
CA GLN A 71 6.60 -1.58 5.84
C GLN A 71 7.09 -3.02 5.98
N LYS A 72 6.54 -3.76 6.95
CA LYS A 72 6.88 -5.17 7.17
C LYS A 72 6.47 -6.03 5.98
N ILE A 73 5.26 -5.85 5.45
CA ILE A 73 4.79 -6.55 4.26
C ILE A 73 5.69 -6.23 3.06
N ALA A 74 6.05 -4.96 2.85
CA ALA A 74 6.92 -4.58 1.75
C ALA A 74 8.30 -5.26 1.86
N TYR A 75 8.89 -5.29 3.05
CA TYR A 75 10.15 -5.97 3.31
C TYR A 75 10.08 -7.49 3.06
N GLU A 76 9.02 -8.15 3.53
CA GLU A 76 8.78 -9.58 3.27
C GLU A 76 8.70 -9.89 1.77
N LEU A 77 8.05 -9.02 0.99
CA LEU A 77 7.88 -9.19 -0.44
C LEU A 77 9.18 -8.91 -1.22
N GLU A 78 9.94 -7.90 -0.82
CA GLU A 78 11.23 -7.57 -1.44
C GLU A 78 12.27 -8.69 -1.23
N ILE A 79 12.30 -9.33 -0.06
CA ILE A 79 13.13 -10.53 0.17
C ILE A 79 12.72 -11.66 -0.79
N LYS A 80 11.42 -11.93 -0.91
CA LYS A 80 10.91 -12.99 -1.79
C LYS A 80 11.25 -12.75 -3.27
N GLU A 81 11.29 -11.50 -3.72
CA GLU A 81 11.69 -11.16 -5.10
C GLU A 81 13.23 -11.15 -5.28
N GLY A 82 13.99 -10.90 -4.21
CA GLY A 82 15.45 -10.93 -4.20
C GLY A 82 16.07 -12.34 -4.15
N ASP A 83 15.32 -13.35 -3.70
CA ASP A 83 15.74 -14.77 -3.61
C ASP A 83 15.46 -15.57 -4.91
N GLY A 84 15.71 -14.99 -6.08
CA GLY A 84 15.67 -15.70 -7.37
C GLY A 84 17.01 -16.41 -7.69
N PRO A 85 17.00 -17.62 -8.29
CA PRO A 85 18.20 -18.39 -8.62
C PRO A 85 19.13 -17.75 -9.67
#